data_AF-A0A101XHZ1-F1
#
_entry.id   AF-A0A101XHZ1-F1
#
_cell.length_a   1.000
_cell.length_b   1.000
_cell.length_c   1.000
_cell.angle_alpha   90.00
_cell.angle_beta   90.00
_cell.angle_gamma   90.00
#
_symmetry.space_group_name_H-M   'P 1'
#
loop_
_entity.id
_entity.type
_entity.pdbx_description
1 polymer ?
#
loop_
_entity_poly.entity_id
_entity_poly.type
_entity_poly.pdbx_seq_one_letter_code
_entity_poly.pdbx_strand_id
1 'polypeptide(L)'
;LARDEMLKRYRGKVATREGAEVELADWLIALMPTGRMWEVARNLRQTYGDVVVLLTALALNLHEVQHNGLDESGVLSKYSTLRQVEEDIKELAQRTTEFAEVLKQRLNP
;
A
#
# COMPACT_ATOMS: atom_id res chain seq x y z
N LEU A 1 6.45 12.06 -11.48
CA LEU A 1 6.91 10.65 -11.62
C LEU A 1 5.84 9.64 -11.20
N ALA A 2 5.56 9.46 -9.90
CA ALA A 2 4.52 8.49 -9.47
C ALA A 2 3.11 8.88 -9.97
N ARG A 3 2.75 10.15 -9.82
CA ARG A 3 1.46 10.69 -10.28
C ARG A 3 1.25 10.50 -11.78
N ASP A 4 2.29 10.73 -12.58
CA ASP A 4 2.19 10.59 -14.05
C ASP A 4 1.98 9.14 -14.46
N GLU A 5 2.63 8.20 -13.77
CA GLU A 5 2.42 6.76 -14.00
C GLU A 5 1.00 6.35 -13.62
N MET A 6 0.49 6.88 -12.50
CA MET A 6 -0.89 6.69 -12.09
C MET A 6 -1.89 7.25 -13.11
N LEU A 7 -1.64 8.45 -13.65
CA LEU A 7 -2.50 9.06 -14.68
C LEU A 7 -2.56 8.26 -15.99
N LYS A 8 -1.46 7.61 -16.38
CA LYS A 8 -1.45 6.74 -17.57
C LYS A 8 -2.41 5.56 -17.40
N ARG A 9 -2.43 4.97 -16.18
CA ARG A 9 -3.15 3.74 -15.87
C ARG A 9 -4.57 3.94 -15.38
N TYR A 10 -4.82 5.00 -14.61
CA TYR A 10 -6.09 5.33 -13.96
C TYR A 10 -6.66 6.60 -14.56
N ARG A 11 -7.31 6.44 -15.71
CA ARG A 11 -7.95 7.54 -16.44
C ARG A 11 -9.37 7.79 -15.94
N GLY A 12 -9.86 8.99 -16.19
CA GLY A 12 -11.22 9.41 -15.82
C GLY A 12 -11.25 10.21 -14.53
N LYS A 13 -12.46 10.59 -14.13
CA LYS A 13 -12.71 11.47 -12.99
C LYS A 13 -13.66 10.84 -11.99
N VAL A 14 -13.58 11.30 -10.75
CA VAL A 14 -14.47 10.95 -9.64
C VAL A 14 -15.03 12.23 -9.04
N ALA A 15 -16.33 12.25 -8.76
CA ALA A 15 -16.95 13.33 -8.00
C ALA A 15 -16.64 13.15 -6.51
N THR A 16 -16.09 14.18 -5.87
CA THR A 16 -15.89 14.21 -4.42
C THR A 16 -17.23 14.38 -3.71
N ARG A 17 -17.22 14.19 -2.38
CA ARG A 17 -18.43 14.38 -1.57
C ARG A 17 -18.92 15.84 -1.60
N GLU A 18 -18.04 16.81 -1.82
CA GLU A 18 -18.38 18.22 -2.01
C GLU A 18 -18.84 18.55 -3.44
N GLY A 19 -18.89 17.57 -4.35
CA GLY A 19 -19.35 17.74 -5.73
C GLY A 19 -18.28 18.23 -6.72
N ALA A 20 -17.02 18.38 -6.28
CA ALA A 20 -15.92 18.71 -7.18
C ALA A 20 -15.51 17.48 -7.99
N GLU A 21 -15.17 17.64 -9.27
CA GLU A 21 -14.57 16.55 -10.05
C GLU A 21 -13.04 16.56 -9.95
N VAL A 22 -12.47 15.43 -9.59
CA VAL A 22 -11.01 15.23 -9.52
C VAL A 22 -10.58 14.05 -10.39
N GLU A 23 -9.33 14.08 -10.85
CA GLU A 23 -8.77 12.93 -11.59
C GLU A 23 -8.76 11.68 -10.68
N LEU A 24 -9.14 10.53 -11.25
CA LEU A 24 -9.17 9.27 -10.51
C LEU A 24 -7.80 8.93 -9.91
N ALA A 25 -6.72 9.21 -10.64
CA ALA A 25 -5.36 9.01 -10.16
C ALA A 25 -5.07 9.82 -8.89
N ASP A 26 -5.50 11.08 -8.84
CA ASP A 26 -5.31 11.96 -7.67
C ASP A 26 -6.14 11.49 -6.49
N TRP A 27 -7.38 11.09 -6.74
CA TRP A 27 -8.24 10.52 -5.71
C TRP A 27 -7.64 9.23 -5.12
N LEU A 28 -7.10 8.35 -5.98
CA LEU A 28 -6.42 7.12 -5.53
C LEU A 28 -5.16 7.42 -4.73
N ILE A 29 -4.36 8.42 -5.14
CA ILE A 29 -3.15 8.83 -4.40
C ILE A 29 -3.52 9.38 -3.02
N ALA A 30 -4.56 10.20 -2.94
CA ALA A 30 -4.97 10.83 -1.69
C ALA A 30 -5.63 9.85 -0.71
N LEU A 31 -6.54 8.99 -1.20
CA LEU A 31 -7.31 8.09 -0.34
C LEU A 31 -6.64 6.73 -0.13
N MET A 32 -5.95 6.22 -1.15
CA MET A 32 -5.36 4.87 -1.22
C MET A 32 -6.26 3.77 -0.63
N PRO A 33 -7.42 3.45 -1.26
CA PRO A 33 -8.31 2.42 -0.73
C PRO A 33 -7.62 1.05 -0.64
N THR A 34 -7.81 0.32 0.47
CA THR A 34 -7.20 -1.01 0.69
C THR A 34 -7.40 -1.95 -0.50
N GLY A 35 -8.63 -2.04 -1.03
CA GLY A 35 -8.94 -2.90 -2.18
C GLY A 35 -8.25 -2.51 -3.48
N ARG A 36 -7.63 -1.33 -3.55
CA ARG A 36 -6.85 -0.84 -4.70
C ARG A 36 -5.34 -0.92 -4.49
N MET A 37 -4.87 -1.00 -3.24
CA MET A 37 -3.43 -0.95 -2.92
C MET A 37 -2.62 -1.96 -3.71
N TRP A 38 -3.09 -3.21 -3.83
CA TRP A 38 -2.38 -4.26 -4.57
C TRP A 38 -2.18 -3.92 -6.05
N GLU A 39 -3.23 -3.46 -6.72
CA GLU A 39 -3.17 -3.07 -8.13
C GLU A 39 -2.22 -1.89 -8.32
N VAL A 40 -2.32 -0.89 -7.45
CA VAL A 40 -1.48 0.32 -7.47
C VAL A 40 0.00 -0.04 -7.27
N ALA A 41 0.33 -0.85 -6.26
CA ALA A 41 1.69 -1.27 -6.00
C ALA A 41 2.30 -2.01 -7.19
N ARG A 42 1.54 -2.89 -7.85
CA ARG A 42 1.99 -3.61 -9.05
C ARG A 42 2.25 -2.67 -10.23
N ASN A 43 1.46 -1.60 -10.38
CA ASN A 43 1.71 -0.57 -11.39
C ASN A 43 2.99 0.21 -11.08
N LEU A 44 3.18 0.59 -9.81
CA LEU A 44 4.33 1.36 -9.34
C LEU A 44 5.65 0.56 -9.28
N ARG A 45 5.59 -0.77 -9.35
CA ARG A 45 6.76 -1.67 -9.32
C ARG A 45 7.83 -1.32 -10.35
N GLN A 46 7.46 -0.91 -11.56
CA GLN A 46 8.46 -0.59 -12.60
C GLN A 46 9.32 0.61 -12.22
N THR A 47 8.76 1.56 -11.47
CA THR A 47 9.44 2.79 -11.05
C THR A 47 10.21 2.59 -9.75
N TYR A 48 9.65 1.80 -8.83
CA TYR A 48 10.13 1.73 -7.44
C TYR A 48 10.72 0.37 -7.04
N GLY A 49 10.67 -0.62 -7.92
CA GLY A 49 11.14 -1.98 -7.67
C GLY A 49 10.14 -2.82 -6.87
N ASP A 50 10.51 -4.07 -6.59
CA ASP A 50 9.62 -5.04 -5.91
C ASP A 50 9.29 -4.66 -4.46
N VAL A 51 10.12 -3.82 -3.84
CA VAL A 51 9.92 -3.37 -2.44
C VAL A 51 8.52 -2.79 -2.22
N VAL A 52 7.98 -1.99 -3.15
CA VAL A 52 6.64 -1.41 -3.00
C VAL A 52 5.54 -2.48 -3.00
N VAL A 53 5.71 -3.55 -3.76
CA VAL A 53 4.76 -4.67 -3.83
C VAL A 53 4.83 -5.51 -2.56
N LEU A 54 6.04 -5.82 -2.09
CA LEU A 54 6.26 -6.64 -0.90
C LEU A 54 5.75 -5.95 0.37
N LEU A 55 6.05 -4.65 0.54
CA LEU A 55 5.54 -3.87 1.67
C LEU A 55 4.01 -3.74 1.62
N THR A 56 3.43 -3.57 0.42
CA THR A 56 1.97 -3.57 0.26
C THR A 56 1.35 -4.93 0.62
N ALA A 57 1.97 -6.04 0.21
CA ALA A 57 1.51 -7.38 0.58
C ALA A 57 1.48 -7.55 2.10
N LEU A 58 2.56 -7.14 2.78
CA LEU A 58 2.66 -7.22 4.24
C LEU A 58 1.62 -6.35 4.95
N ALA A 59 1.39 -5.12 4.44
CA ALA A 59 0.36 -4.23 4.96
C ALA A 59 -1.05 -4.82 4.80
N LEU A 60 -1.37 -5.41 3.64
CA LEU A 60 -2.65 -6.08 3.39
C LEU A 60 -2.82 -7.32 4.27
N ASN A 61 -1.73 -8.07 4.46
CA ASN A 61 -1.70 -9.21 5.37
C ASN A 61 -2.06 -8.81 6.81
N LEU A 62 -1.47 -7.73 7.32
CA LEU A 62 -1.77 -7.20 8.65
C LEU A 62 -3.19 -6.63 8.75
N HIS A 63 -3.68 -5.98 7.69
CA HIS A 63 -5.04 -5.47 7.62
C HIS A 63 -6.10 -6.57 7.72
N GLU A 64 -5.84 -7.75 7.16
CA GLU A 64 -6.74 -8.90 7.32
C GLU A 64 -6.86 -9.34 8.79
N VAL A 65 -5.78 -9.30 9.58
CA VAL A 65 -5.81 -9.62 11.01
C VAL A 65 -6.67 -8.63 11.78
N GLN A 66 -6.61 -7.34 11.42
CA GLN A 66 -7.44 -6.31 12.05
C GLN A 66 -8.94 -6.63 11.92
N HIS A 67 -9.35 -7.25 10.81
CA HIS A 67 -10.75 -7.58 10.53
C HIS A 67 -11.16 -8.97 11.02
N ASN A 68 -10.28 -9.96 10.86
CA ASN A 68 -10.62 -11.37 11.11
C ASN A 68 -10.13 -11.87 12.47
N GLY A 69 -9.23 -11.14 13.14
CA GLY A 69 -8.53 -11.61 14.33
C GLY A 69 -7.42 -12.61 14.01
N LEU A 70 -6.91 -13.24 15.07
CA LEU A 70 -5.96 -14.35 14.95
C LEU A 70 -6.68 -15.64 14.60
N ASP A 71 -6.01 -16.51 13.85
CA ASP A 71 -6.44 -17.88 13.61
C ASP A 71 -5.52 -18.84 14.35
N GLU A 72 -5.92 -19.26 15.56
CA GLU A 72 -5.14 -20.20 16.37
C GLU A 72 -4.86 -21.54 15.65
N SER A 73 -5.71 -21.93 14.70
CA SER A 73 -5.50 -23.14 13.89
C SER A 73 -4.42 -22.97 12.82
N GLY A 74 -4.16 -21.73 12.39
CA GLY A 74 -3.23 -21.40 11.30
C GLY A 74 -3.64 -21.92 9.91
N VAL A 75 -4.90 -22.35 9.73
CA VAL A 75 -5.39 -22.96 8.49
C VAL A 75 -5.94 -21.93 7.51
N LEU A 76 -6.63 -20.92 8.04
CA LEU A 76 -7.35 -19.90 7.28
C LEU A 76 -6.59 -18.57 7.23
N SER A 77 -5.67 -18.34 8.17
CA SER A 77 -4.80 -17.16 8.20
C SER A 77 -3.34 -17.52 8.47
N LYS A 78 -2.45 -16.67 7.97
CA LYS A 78 -1.00 -16.72 8.22
C LYS A 78 -0.61 -16.32 9.65
N TYR A 79 -1.51 -15.68 10.40
CA TYR A 79 -1.26 -15.23 11.76
C TYR A 79 -2.04 -16.05 12.78
N SER A 80 -1.32 -16.83 13.57
CA SER A 80 -1.87 -17.63 14.68
C SER A 80 -1.48 -17.08 16.05
N THR A 81 -0.53 -16.15 16.11
CA THR A 81 -0.06 -15.56 17.37
C THR A 81 0.12 -14.05 17.27
N LEU A 82 -0.08 -13.34 18.39
CA LEU A 82 0.20 -11.90 18.47
C LEU A 82 1.67 -11.57 18.19
N ARG A 83 2.58 -12.49 18.51
CA ARG A 83 4.02 -12.31 18.27
C ARG A 83 4.33 -12.16 16.78
N GLN A 84 3.74 -12.98 15.92
CA GLN A 84 3.92 -12.87 14.47
C GLN A 84 3.42 -11.52 13.95
N VAL A 85 2.27 -11.07 14.45
CA VAL A 85 1.70 -9.75 14.08
C VAL A 85 2.65 -8.63 14.53
N GLU A 86 3.19 -8.71 15.74
CA GLU A 86 4.14 -7.73 16.26
C GLU A 86 5.44 -7.69 15.44
N GLU A 87 5.99 -8.85 15.10
CA GLU A 87 7.18 -8.98 14.26
C GLU A 87 6.96 -8.35 12.87
N ASP A 88 5.82 -8.66 12.22
CA ASP A 88 5.49 -8.14 10.90
C ASP A 88 5.14 -6.64 10.90
N ILE A 89 4.54 -6.11 11.98
CA ILE A 89 4.35 -4.66 12.16
C ILE A 89 5.71 -3.95 12.25
N LYS A 90 6.64 -4.49 13.04
CA LYS A 90 7.98 -3.90 13.19
C LYS A 90 8.74 -3.91 11.86
N GLU A 91 8.71 -5.04 11.16
CA GLU A 91 9.31 -5.20 9.83
C GLU A 91 8.71 -4.20 8.83
N LEU A 92 7.38 -4.10 8.75
CA LEU A 92 6.69 -3.17 7.86
C LEU A 92 7.09 -1.72 8.17
N ALA A 93 7.05 -1.33 9.44
CA ALA A 93 7.39 0.03 9.87
C ALA A 93 8.83 0.37 9.50
N GLN A 94 9.78 -0.48 9.89
CA GLN A 94 11.20 -0.26 9.63
C GLN A 94 11.50 -0.15 8.14
N ARG A 95 11.06 -1.12 7.33
CA ARG A 95 11.36 -1.12 5.90
C ARG A 95 10.64 -0.04 5.12
N THR A 96 9.47 0.39 5.58
CA THR A 96 8.78 1.55 4.99
C THR A 96 9.59 2.83 5.27
N THR A 97 10.13 2.99 6.48
CA THR A 97 11.03 4.11 6.80
C THR A 97 12.28 4.09 5.94
N GLU A 98 12.98 2.96 5.85
CA GLU A 98 14.17 2.81 5.01
C GLU A 98 13.88 3.14 3.54
N PHE A 99 12.78 2.62 3.01
CA PHE A 99 12.35 2.91 1.64
C PHE A 99 12.03 4.40 1.45
N ALA A 100 11.36 5.03 2.42
CA ALA A 100 11.07 6.46 2.36
C ALA A 100 12.35 7.32 2.37
N GLU A 101 13.37 6.94 3.13
CA GLU A 101 14.67 7.64 3.12
C GLU A 101 15.38 7.49 1.76
N VAL A 102 15.37 6.30 1.17
CA VAL A 102 15.90 6.08 -0.20
C VAL A 102 15.16 6.97 -1.21
N LEU A 103 13.83 7.10 -1.08
CA LEU A 103 13.05 7.98 -1.93
C LEU A 103 13.38 9.45 -1.73
N LYS A 104 13.55 9.92 -0.48
CA LYS A 104 13.97 11.30 -0.19
C LYS A 104 15.30 11.63 -0.85
N GLN A 105 16.29 10.74 -0.75
CA GLN A 105 17.59 10.91 -1.40
C GLN A 105 17.49 10.95 -2.93
N ARG A 106 16.58 10.17 -3.53
CA ARG A 106 16.33 10.23 -4.98
C ARG A 106 15.62 11.50 -5.43
N LEU A 107 14.81 12.12 -4.56
CA LEU A 107 13.95 13.26 -4.90
C LEU A 107 14.56 14.62 -4.54
N ASN A 108 15.49 14.66 -3.58
CA ASN A 108 16.32 15.82 -3.25
C ASN A 108 17.73 15.61 -3.82
N PRO A 109 17.98 15.98 -5.10
CA PRO A 109 19.33 15.95 -5.67
C PRO A 109 20.27 16.97 -5.03
#